data_AF-A0A429AE10-F1
#
_entry.id   AF-A0A429AE10-F1
#
_cell.length_a   1.000
_cell.length_b   1.000
_cell.length_c   1.000
_cell.angle_alpha   90.00
_cell.angle_beta   90.00
_cell.angle_gamma   90.00
#
_symmetry.space_group_name_H-M   'P 1'
#
loop_
_entity.id
_entity.type
_entity.pdbx_description
1 polymer ?
#
loop_
_entity_poly.entity_id
_entity_poly.type
_entity_poly.pdbx_seq_one_letter_code
_entity_poly.pdbx_strand_id
1 'polypeptide(L)' 'MTTSGEVRGTEQDGVRRFRNIRYATPPVGERRRQPPQPARCPRRKPHHGVLTDRR' A
#
# COMPACT_ATOMS: atom_id res chain seq x y z
N MET A 1 8.28 -3.24 9.23
CA MET A 1 8.81 -2.30 8.21
C MET A 1 9.06 -3.09 6.92
N THR A 2 8.88 -2.50 5.73
CA THR A 2 9.25 -3.14 4.45
C THR A 2 10.47 -2.44 3.85
N THR A 3 11.19 -3.10 2.93
CA THR A 3 12.31 -2.49 2.18
C THR A 3 11.88 -1.23 1.40
N SER A 4 10.59 -1.15 1.05
CA SER A 4 9.97 -0.02 0.34
C SER A 4 9.35 1.04 1.24
N GLY A 5 9.41 0.89 2.57
CA GLY A 5 8.88 1.85 3.56
C GLY A 5 7.92 1.26 4.60
N GLU A 6 7.25 2.14 5.33
CA GLU A 6 6.27 1.77 6.36
C GLU A 6 4.90 1.45 5.76
N VAL A 7 4.22 0.47 6.35
CA VAL A 7 2.85 0.07 5.98
C VAL A 7 1.99 0.07 7.23
N ARG A 8 0.75 0.56 7.09
CA ARG A 8 -0.26 0.51 8.15
C ARG A 8 -1.33 -0.51 7.77
N GLY A 9 -1.66 -1.38 8.72
CA GLY A 9 -2.70 -2.40 8.57
C GLY A 9 -3.76 -2.29 9.67
N THR A 10 -4.60 -3.31 9.76
CA THR A 10 -5.60 -3.46 10.83
C THR A 10 -5.39 -4.79 11.54
N GLU A 11 -5.94 -4.91 12.74
CA GLU A 11 -6.02 -6.18 13.46
C GLU A 11 -7.50 -6.57 13.55
N GLN A 12 -7.81 -7.83 13.21
CA GLN A 12 -9.17 -8.35 13.24
C GLN A 12 -9.12 -9.84 13.59
N ASP A 13 -9.91 -10.25 14.58
CA ASP A 13 -9.98 -11.65 15.05
C ASP A 13 -8.61 -12.22 15.47
N GLY A 14 -7.76 -11.39 16.08
CA GLY A 14 -6.38 -11.74 16.45
C GLY A 14 -5.39 -11.83 15.27
N VAL A 15 -5.83 -11.50 14.05
CA VAL A 15 -5.00 -11.54 12.84
C VAL A 15 -4.68 -10.14 12.34
N ARG A 16 -3.39 -9.85 12.19
CA ARG A 16 -2.91 -8.62 11.56
C ARG A 16 -3.02 -8.70 10.04
N ARG A 17 -3.76 -7.77 9.44
CA ARG A 17 -4.08 -7.72 8.01
C ARG A 17 -3.49 -6.46 7.39
N PHE A 18 -2.64 -6.63 6.38
CA PHE A 18 -2.10 -5.54 5.58
C PHE A 18 -2.51 -5.74 4.12
N ARG A 19 -3.37 -4.86 3.61
CA ARG A 19 -3.96 -4.97 2.26
C ARG A 19 -3.41 -3.88 1.35
N ASN A 20 -3.45 -4.10 0.04
CA ASN A 20 -3.05 -3.13 -0.98
C ASN A 20 -1.59 -2.63 -0.88
N ILE A 21 -0.68 -3.47 -0.36
CA ILE A 21 0.75 -3.16 -0.37
C ILE A 21 1.27 -3.28 -1.81
N ARG A 22 1.81 -2.19 -2.35
CA ARG A 22 2.43 -2.20 -3.68
C ARG A 22 3.77 -2.92 -3.61
N TYR A 23 3.94 -3.93 -4.45
CA TYR A 23 5.20 -4.67 -4.60
C TYR A 23 5.95 -4.32 -5.90
N ALA A 24 5.24 -3.82 -6.90
CA ALA A 24 5.79 -3.35 -8.17
C ALA A 24 5.19 -1.99 -8.58
N THR A 25 5.81 -1.32 -9.55
CA THR A 25 5.16 -0.20 -10.23
C THR A 25 3.96 -0.68 -11.05
N PRO A 26 2.91 0.16 -11.22
CA PRO A 26 1.77 -0.21 -12.04
C PRO A 26 2.19 -0.57 -13.48
N PRO A 27 1.85 -1.77 -13.99
CA PRO A 27 2.26 -2.24 -15.31
C PRO A 27 1.35 -1.69 -16.42
N VAL A 28 1.23 -0.37 -16.48
CA VAL A 28 0.36 0.35 -17.43
C VAL A 28 1.19 1.18 -18.43
N GLY A 29 0.59 1.52 -19.58
CA GLY A 29 1.25 2.30 -20.63
C GLY A 29 2.48 1.58 -21.22
N GLU A 30 3.61 2.28 -21.30
CA GLU A 30 4.90 1.76 -21.79
C GLU A 30 5.41 0.54 -21.03
N ARG A 31 4.97 0.34 -19.78
CA ARG A 31 5.34 -0.82 -18.95
C ARG A 31 4.54 -2.08 -19.28
N ARG A 32 3.56 -2.00 -20.18
CA ARG A 32 2.76 -3.16 -20.60
C ARG A 32 3.68 -4.16 -21.32
N ARG A 33 3.58 -5.45 -20.96
CA ARG A 33 4.43 -6.54 -21.49
C ARG A 33 5.93 -6.40 -21.17
N GLN A 34 6.28 -5.60 -20.17
CA GLN A 34 7.64 -5.54 -19.61
C GLN A 34 7.71 -6.32 -18.29
N PRO A 35 8.91 -6.76 -17.87
CA PRO A 35 9.10 -7.32 -16.53
C PRO A 35 8.63 -6.33 -15.43
N PRO A 36 8.14 -6.84 -14.28
CA PRO A 36 7.68 -5.98 -13.20
C PRO A 36 8.84 -5.15 -12.64
N GLN A 37 8.69 -3.83 -12.63
CA GLN A 37 9.70 -2.94 -12.04
C GLN A 37 9.42 -2.77 -10.54
N PRO A 38 10.45 -2.73 -9.67
CA PRO A 38 10.29 -2.63 -8.21
C PRO A 38 9.38 -1.48 -7.78
N ALA A 39 8.57 -1.68 -6.74
CA ALA A 39 7.74 -0.61 -6.20
C ALA A 39 8.60 0.55 -5.69
N ARG A 40 8.35 1.75 -6.21
CA ARG A 40 8.81 2.98 -5.58
C ARG A 40 8.04 3.16 -4.27
N CYS A 41 8.72 3.60 -3.21
CA CYS A 41 8.08 3.97 -1.94
C CYS A 41 6.85 4.85 -2.24
N PRO A 42 5.63 4.42 -1.86
CA PRO A 42 4.44 5.20 -2.12
C PRO A 42 4.54 6.48 -1.32
N ARG A 43 4.60 7.63 -2.02
CA ARG A 43 4.42 8.95 -1.42
C ARG A 43 3.10 8.91 -0.66
N ARG A 44 3.13 9.05 0.67
CA ARG A 44 1.95 9.00 1.54
C ARG A 44 0.85 9.88 0.96
N LYS A 45 -0.17 9.27 0.34
CA LYS A 45 -1.38 10.01 -0.04
C LYS A 45 -2.17 10.24 1.24
N PRO A 46 -2.67 11.45 1.52
CA PRO A 46 -3.60 11.63 2.62
C PRO A 46 -4.84 10.78 2.31
N HIS A 47 -5.10 9.77 3.15
CA HIS A 47 -6.37 9.06 3.10
C HIS A 47 -7.44 10.04 3.61
N HIS A 48 -8.22 10.63 2.70
CA HIS A 48 -9.44 11.34 3.06
C HIS A 48 -10.43 10.32 3.65
N GLY A 49 -10.74 10.46 4.93
CA GLY A 49 -11.70 9.60 5.64
C GLY A 49 -11.06 8.80 6.76
N VAL A 50 -10.50 9.48 7.76
CA VAL A 50 -10.51 8.94 9.12
C VAL A 50 -11.84 9.40 9.71
N LEU A 51 -12.86 8.54 9.62
CA LEU A 51 -14.05 8.67 10.44
C LEU A 51 -13.57 8.46 11.88
N THR A 52 -13.20 9.54 12.55
CA THR A 52 -13.01 9.52 14.00
C THR A 52 -14.38 9.24 14.59
N ASP A 53 -14.58 8.01 15.03
CA ASP A 53 -15.62 7.69 16.00
C ASP A 53 -15.30 8.53 17.26
N ARG A 54 -16.04 9.64 17.42
CA ARG A 54 -16.06 10.41 18.66
C ARG A 54 -17.19 9.84 19.49
N ARG A 55 -16.82 9.48 20.72
CA ARG A 55 -17.63 9.20 21.92
C ARG A 55 -19.05 9.76 21.91
#